data_AF-A0A7Y9XLX0-F1
#
_entry.id   AF-A0A7Y9XLX0-F1
#
_cell.length_a   1.000
_cell.length_b   1.000
_cell.length_c   1.000
_cell.angle_alpha   90.00
_cell.angle_beta   90.00
_cell.angle_gamma   90.00
#
_symmetry.space_group_name_H-M   'P 1'
#
loop_
_entity.id
_entity.type
_entity.pdbx_description
1 polymer ?
#
loop_
_entity_poly.entity_id
_entity_poly.type
_entity_poly.pdbx_seq_one_letter_code
_entity_poly.pdbx_strand_id
1 'polypeptide(L)'
;MQDYPVIKNLLCSIFSVDVGLDESEAFAALGRVLNDKRQRKKIEHELLVLFNDQSALWVELLDNDSYVVYPADDKSDAKSYLMGILWNKVFPGVPLP
;
A
#
# COMPACT_ATOMS: atom_id res chain seq x y z
N MET A 1 11.62 13.36 6.24
CA MET A 1 10.39 12.56 6.04
C MET A 1 10.75 11.48 5.04
N GLN A 2 10.51 10.20 5.35
CA GLN A 2 10.65 9.12 4.37
C GLN A 2 9.52 9.26 3.34
N ASP A 3 9.82 9.11 2.05
CA ASP A 3 8.89 9.45 0.97
C ASP A 3 8.16 8.24 0.36
N TYR A 4 8.49 7.01 0.79
CA TYR A 4 7.92 5.74 0.31
C TYR A 4 7.45 5.75 -1.16
N PRO A 5 8.35 6.05 -2.13
CA PRO A 5 7.96 6.23 -3.52
C PRO A 5 7.44 4.96 -4.18
N VAL A 6 7.89 3.78 -3.77
CA VAL A 6 7.41 2.50 -4.34
C VAL A 6 5.99 2.22 -3.87
N ILE A 7 5.69 2.42 -2.59
CA ILE A 7 4.35 2.22 -2.02
C ILE A 7 3.38 3.27 -2.56
N LYS A 8 3.76 4.56 -2.57
CA LYS A 8 2.93 5.63 -3.16
C LYS A 8 2.59 5.36 -4.62
N ASN A 9 3.58 4.98 -5.43
CA ASN A 9 3.34 4.64 -6.83
C ASN A 9 2.41 3.43 -6.99
N LEU A 10 2.56 2.41 -6.15
CA LEU A 10 1.70 1.23 -6.15
C LEU A 10 0.25 1.59 -5.81
N LEU A 11 0.07 2.39 -4.75
CA LEU A 11 -1.23 2.87 -4.30
C LEU A 11 -1.92 3.72 -5.36
N CYS A 12 -1.24 4.73 -5.87
CA CYS A 12 -1.74 5.61 -6.93
C CYS A 12 -2.10 4.83 -8.20
N SER A 13 -1.26 3.90 -8.65
CA SER A 13 -1.44 3.23 -9.95
C SER A 13 -2.45 2.08 -9.94
N ILE A 14 -2.77 1.51 -8.77
CA ILE A 14 -3.59 0.29 -8.68
C ILE A 14 -4.83 0.49 -7.80
N PHE A 15 -4.68 1.16 -6.66
CA PHE A 15 -5.71 1.21 -5.63
C PHE A 15 -6.39 2.57 -5.53
N SER A 16 -5.98 3.57 -6.33
CA SER A 16 -6.67 4.86 -6.33
C SER A 16 -8.06 4.73 -6.96
N VAL A 17 -9.02 5.43 -6.36
CA VAL A 17 -10.39 5.58 -6.83
C VAL A 17 -10.43 6.05 -8.29
N ASP A 18 -9.49 6.91 -8.70
CA ASP A 18 -9.41 7.44 -10.08
C ASP A 18 -9.02 6.38 -11.11
N VAL A 19 -8.36 5.29 -10.69
CA VAL A 19 -8.04 4.15 -11.59
C VAL A 19 -9.33 3.36 -11.89
N GLY A 20 -10.28 3.34 -10.94
CA GLY A 20 -11.60 2.75 -11.14
C GLY A 20 -11.64 1.22 -11.26
N LEU A 21 -10.59 0.53 -10.77
CA LEU A 21 -10.57 -0.94 -10.71
C LEU A 21 -11.47 -1.45 -9.60
N ASP A 22 -12.16 -2.56 -9.85
CA ASP A 22 -12.76 -3.32 -8.75
C ASP A 22 -11.68 -4.04 -7.91
N GLU A 23 -12.07 -4.53 -6.74
CA GLU A 23 -11.14 -5.18 -5.81
C GLU A 23 -10.42 -6.38 -6.46
N SER A 24 -11.13 -7.17 -7.28
CA SER A 24 -10.57 -8.35 -7.93
C SER A 24 -9.54 -7.97 -9.00
N GLU A 25 -9.80 -6.92 -9.76
CA GLU A 25 -8.92 -6.38 -10.78
C GLU A 25 -7.67 -5.74 -10.17
N ALA A 26 -7.84 -4.97 -9.09
CA ALA A 26 -6.75 -4.37 -8.33
C ALA A 26 -5.82 -5.45 -7.75
N PHE A 27 -6.36 -6.52 -7.17
CA PHE A 27 -5.56 -7.64 -6.69
C PHE A 27 -4.88 -8.42 -7.81
N ALA A 28 -5.52 -8.58 -8.97
CA ALA A 28 -4.88 -9.19 -10.13
C ALA A 28 -3.70 -8.33 -10.64
N ALA A 29 -3.85 -7.00 -10.67
CA ALA A 29 -2.79 -6.07 -11.01
C ALA A 29 -1.63 -6.12 -10.00
N LEU A 30 -1.94 -6.09 -8.70
CA LEU A 30 -0.94 -6.28 -7.63
C LEU A 30 -0.20 -7.60 -7.81
N GLY A 31 -0.91 -8.70 -8.09
CA GLY A 31 -0.30 -10.01 -8.34
C GLY A 31 0.69 -10.00 -9.50
N ARG A 32 0.40 -9.28 -10.59
CA ARG A 32 1.34 -9.09 -11.71
C ARG A 32 2.60 -8.33 -11.29
N VAL A 33 2.46 -7.29 -10.48
CA VAL A 33 3.60 -6.54 -9.94
C VAL A 33 4.45 -7.41 -9.02
N LEU A 34 3.82 -8.19 -8.14
CA LEU A 34 4.52 -9.08 -7.19
C LEU A 34 5.17 -10.30 -7.86
N ASN A 35 4.76 -10.68 -9.07
CA ASN A 35 5.42 -11.71 -9.86
C ASN A 35 6.80 -11.26 -10.37
N ASP A 36 7.05 -9.95 -10.50
CA ASP A 36 8.39 -9.42 -10.73
C ASP A 36 9.19 -9.42 -9.41
N LYS A 37 10.19 -10.31 -9.32
CA LYS A 37 11.04 -10.47 -8.12
C LYS A 37 11.75 -9.17 -7.72
N ARG A 38 12.10 -8.30 -8.66
CA ARG A 38 12.78 -7.03 -8.37
C ARG A 38 11.79 -6.03 -7.78
N GLN A 39 10.58 -5.94 -8.33
CA GLN A 39 9.54 -5.07 -7.79
C GLN A 39 9.08 -5.56 -6.42
N ARG A 40 8.84 -6.86 -6.29
CA ARG A 40 8.47 -7.49 -5.02
C ARG A 40 9.45 -7.13 -3.89
N LYS A 41 10.76 -7.29 -4.10
CA LYS A 41 11.78 -6.95 -3.09
C LYS A 41 11.75 -5.48 -2.66
N LYS A 42 11.49 -4.57 -3.61
CA LYS A 42 11.37 -3.14 -3.31
C LYS A 42 10.14 -2.85 -2.47
N ILE A 43 9.00 -3.43 -2.84
CA ILE A 43 7.74 -3.31 -2.11
C ILE A 43 7.89 -3.87 -0.71
N GLU A 44 8.44 -5.09 -0.57
CA GLU A 44 8.69 -5.72 0.74
C GLU A 44 9.56 -4.82 1.63
N HIS A 45 10.68 -4.33 1.11
CA HIS A 45 11.58 -3.48 1.88
C HIS A 45 10.89 -2.19 2.34
N GLU A 46 10.25 -1.47 1.43
CA GLU A 46 9.66 -0.19 1.73
C GLU A 46 8.41 -0.31 2.62
N LEU A 47 7.63 -1.38 2.48
CA LEU A 47 6.51 -1.68 3.35
C LEU A 47 7.00 -1.93 4.79
N LEU A 48 8.08 -2.71 4.97
CA LEU A 48 8.68 -2.90 6.30
C LEU A 48 9.20 -1.60 6.92
N VAL A 49 9.83 -0.74 6.11
CA VAL A 49 10.30 0.58 6.58
C VAL A 49 9.10 1.44 7.00
N LEU A 50 8.05 1.49 6.18
CA LEU A 50 6.82 2.24 6.47
C LEU A 50 6.16 1.79 7.77
N PHE A 51 5.98 0.48 7.98
CA PHE A 51 5.33 -0.04 9.19
C PHE A 51 6.13 0.22 10.47
N ASN A 52 7.46 0.30 10.37
CA ASN A 52 8.34 0.64 11.50
C ASN A 52 8.54 2.15 11.71
N ASP A 53 8.05 3.00 10.79
CA ASP A 53 8.19 4.44 10.90
C ASP A 53 7.08 5.06 11.77
N GLN A 54 7.48 5.55 12.95
CA GLN A 54 6.58 6.24 13.88
C GLN A 54 6.06 7.58 13.35
N SER A 55 6.83 8.21 12.44
CA SER A 55 6.56 9.53 11.85
C SER A 55 5.77 9.47 10.54
N ALA A 56 5.45 8.26 10.05
CA ALA A 56 4.64 8.10 8.84
C ALA A 56 3.25 8.75 9.00
N LEU A 57 2.88 9.53 7.99
CA LEU A 57 1.57 10.19 7.88
C LEU A 57 0.61 9.25 7.14
N TRP A 58 0.03 8.30 7.87
CA TRP A 58 -0.75 7.20 7.31
C TRP A 58 -2.01 7.63 6.57
N VAL A 59 -2.69 8.67 7.08
CA VAL A 59 -3.88 9.24 6.42
C VAL A 59 -3.48 9.86 5.09
N GLU A 60 -2.46 10.72 5.08
CA GLU A 60 -1.94 11.37 3.87
C GLU A 60 -1.38 10.36 2.85
N LEU A 61 -0.87 9.22 3.30
CA LEU A 61 -0.41 8.15 2.40
C LEU A 61 -1.56 7.57 1.55
N LEU A 62 -2.78 7.54 2.07
CA LEU A 62 -3.96 6.99 1.40
C LEU A 62 -4.84 8.05 0.76
N ASP A 63 -4.85 9.25 1.31
CA ASP A 63 -5.71 10.36 0.87
C ASP A 63 -4.91 11.66 0.89
N ASN A 64 -4.57 12.16 -0.29
CA ASN A 64 -3.81 13.39 -0.49
C ASN A 64 -4.20 14.08 -1.80
N ASP A 65 -3.64 15.27 -2.04
CA ASP A 65 -3.92 16.09 -3.22
C ASP A 65 -3.63 15.41 -4.57
N SER A 66 -2.84 14.34 -4.60
CA SER A 66 -2.48 13.63 -5.84
C SER A 66 -3.33 12.41 -6.13
N TYR A 67 -3.85 11.73 -5.11
CA TYR A 67 -4.68 10.54 -5.28
C TYR A 67 -5.45 10.22 -3.99
N VAL A 68 -6.58 9.53 -4.17
CA VAL A 68 -7.35 8.94 -3.06
C VAL A 68 -7.45 7.44 -3.27
N VAL A 69 -7.03 6.66 -2.27
CA VAL A 69 -7.20 5.19 -2.18
C VAL A 69 -8.35 4.86 -1.23
N TYR A 70 -8.26 5.40 -0.01
CA TYR A 70 -9.24 5.16 1.04
C TYR A 70 -9.24 6.36 2.00
N PRO A 71 -10.38 7.04 2.19
CA PRO A 71 -10.48 8.20 3.07
C PRO A 71 -10.53 7.73 4.53
N ALA A 72 -9.36 7.47 5.12
CA ALA A 72 -9.25 6.96 6.47
C ALA A 72 -9.57 8.02 7.53
N ASP A 73 -10.28 7.62 8.58
CA ASP A 73 -10.65 8.53 9.68
C ASP A 73 -9.44 8.92 10.55
N ASP A 74 -8.54 7.97 10.78
CA ASP A 74 -7.35 8.17 11.60
C ASP A 74 -6.18 7.25 11.20
N LYS A 75 -5.05 7.38 11.92
CA LYS A 75 -3.85 6.56 11.70
C LYS A 75 -4.10 5.05 11.84
N SER A 76 -4.95 4.64 12.78
CA SER A 76 -5.24 3.24 13.05
C SER A 76 -6.08 2.64 11.92
N ASP A 77 -7.09 3.37 11.46
CA ASP A 77 -7.94 2.97 10.34
C ASP A 77 -7.11 2.85 9.05
N ALA A 78 -6.31 3.88 8.72
CA ALA A 78 -5.41 3.86 7.57
C ALA A 78 -4.44 2.67 7.57
N LYS A 79 -3.84 2.37 8.73
CA LYS A 79 -2.98 1.20 8.91
C LYS A 79 -3.73 -0.10 8.67
N SER A 80 -4.92 -0.24 9.25
CA SER A 80 -5.73 -1.45 9.18
C SER A 80 -6.16 -1.73 7.75
N TYR A 81 -6.58 -0.69 7.02
CA TYR A 81 -6.90 -0.78 5.60
C TYR A 81 -5.68 -1.23 4.78
N LEU A 82 -4.53 -0.54 4.90
CA LEU A 82 -3.33 -0.87 4.12
C LEU A 82 -2.82 -2.29 4.42
N MET A 83 -2.88 -2.71 5.68
CA MET A 83 -2.57 -4.08 6.09
C MET A 83 -3.48 -5.09 5.40
N GLY A 84 -4.79 -4.82 5.35
CA GLY A 84 -5.79 -5.68 4.73
C GLY A 84 -5.51 -5.93 3.24
N ILE A 85 -5.15 -4.88 2.50
CA ILE A 85 -4.97 -4.99 1.05
C ILE A 85 -3.55 -5.40 0.63
N LEU A 86 -2.49 -5.00 1.36
CA LEU A 86 -1.11 -5.27 0.95
C LEU A 86 -0.45 -6.40 1.73
N TRP A 87 -0.59 -6.48 3.05
CA TRP A 87 0.30 -7.29 3.90
C TRP A 87 0.27 -8.77 3.53
N ASN A 88 -0.93 -9.37 3.48
CA ASN A 88 -1.09 -10.79 3.17
C ASN A 88 -0.63 -11.16 1.75
N LYS A 89 -0.65 -10.20 0.82
CA LYS A 89 -0.22 -10.41 -0.57
C LYS A 89 1.29 -10.32 -0.71
N VAL A 90 1.90 -9.37 -0.01
CA VAL A 90 3.35 -9.13 -0.03
C VAL A 90 4.09 -10.16 0.84
N PHE A 91 3.57 -10.45 2.02
CA PHE A 91 4.13 -11.37 3.02
C PHE A 91 3.18 -12.54 3.34
N PRO A 92 2.98 -13.47 2.41
CA PRO A 92 2.06 -14.60 2.61
C PRO A 92 2.50 -15.45 3.81
N GLY A 93 1.59 -15.63 4.78
CA GLY A 93 1.83 -16.44 5.98
C GLY A 93 2.60 -15.74 7.10
N VAL A 94 2.94 -14.47 6.96
CA VAL A 94 3.56 -13.66 8.02
C VAL A 94 2.45 -12.96 8.82
N PRO A 95 2.45 -13.04 10.16
CA PRO A 95 1.46 -12.32 10.97
C PRO A 95 1.55 -10.81 10.74
N LEU A 96 0.43 -10.11 10.98
CA LEU A 96 0.41 -8.66 10.95
C LEU A 96 1.37 -8.10 12.03
N PRO A 97 2.16 -7.07 11.71
CA PRO A 97 3.10 -6.44 12.65
C PRO A 97 2.40 -5.59 13.72
#